data_AF-A0A932KXI6-F1
#
_entry.id   AF-A0A932KXI6-F1
#
_cell.length_a   1.000
_cell.length_b   1.000
_cell.length_c   1.000
_cell.angle_alpha   90.00
_cell.angle_beta   90.00
_cell.angle_gamma   90.00
#
_symmetry.space_group_name_H-M   'P 1'
#
loop_
_entity.id
_entity.type
_entity.pdbx_description
1 polymer ?
#
loop_
_entity_poly.entity_id
_entity_poly.type
_entity_poly.pdbx_seq_one_letter_code
_entity_poly.pdbx_strand_id
1 'polypeptide(L)' 'RMIDTSKREEFYQQEYCGCIYSLRDTNKRRREHGHENIKIGEKFYGVEGLASKD' A
#
# COMPACT_ATOMS: atom_id res chain seq x y z
N ARG A 1 -19.21 1.31 4.23
CA ARG A 1 -19.66 0.44 3.10
C ARG A 1 -18.50 -0.06 2.23
N MET A 2 -17.56 0.78 1.77
CA MET A 2 -16.36 0.29 1.04
C MET A 2 -15.29 -0.24 2.00
N ILE A 3 -14.87 0.56 2.98
CA ILE A 3 -13.83 0.19 3.96
C ILE A 3 -14.19 -1.09 4.73
N ASP A 4 -15.43 -1.25 5.18
CA ASP A 4 -15.86 -2.44 5.92
C ASP A 4 -15.77 -3.71 5.07
N THR A 5 -16.14 -3.60 3.78
CA THR A 5 -15.99 -4.70 2.81
C THR A 5 -14.52 -5.00 2.57
N SER A 6 -13.70 -3.96 2.35
CA SER A 6 -12.27 -4.13 2.14
C SER A 6 -11.57 -4.78 3.32
N LYS A 7 -12.00 -4.49 4.56
CA LYS A 7 -11.50 -5.14 5.78
C LYS A 7 -11.96 -6.57 5.91
N ARG A 8 -13.22 -6.85 5.62
CA ARG A 8 -13.80 -8.20 5.71
C ARG A 8 -13.22 -9.16 4.67
N GLU A 9 -12.93 -8.66 3.48
CA GLU A 9 -12.40 -9.43 2.35
C GLU A 9 -10.86 -9.35 2.24
N GLU A 10 -10.20 -8.77 3.24
CA GLU A 10 -8.73 -8.63 3.32
C GLU A 10 -8.10 -8.06 2.05
N PHE A 11 -8.74 -7.06 1.45
CA PHE A 11 -8.25 -6.48 0.19
C PHE A 11 -6.92 -5.74 0.37
N TYR A 12 -6.17 -5.67 -0.72
CA TYR A 12 -4.95 -4.89 -0.80
C TYR A 12 -5.21 -3.41 -0.48
N GLN A 13 -4.43 -2.86 0.44
CA GLN A 13 -4.47 -1.45 0.81
C GLN A 13 -3.70 -0.64 -0.23
N GLN A 14 -4.42 -0.15 -1.24
CA GLN A 14 -3.81 0.64 -2.30
C GLN A 14 -3.31 2.00 -1.77
N GLU A 15 -1.98 2.19 -1.78
CA GLU A 15 -1.31 3.44 -1.38
C GLU A 15 -1.16 4.45 -2.54
N TYR A 16 -1.67 4.11 -3.74
CA TYR A 16 -1.62 4.92 -4.96
C TYR A 16 -2.86 4.62 -5.83
N CYS A 17 -3.12 5.42 -6.89
CA CYS A 17 -4.38 5.35 -7.64
C CYS A 17 -4.51 4.16 -8.62
N GLY A 18 -3.58 3.21 -8.62
CA GLY A 18 -3.55 2.08 -9.56
C GLY A 18 -2.81 2.33 -10.88
N CYS A 19 -2.30 3.55 -11.13
CA CYS A 19 -1.47 3.87 -12.30
C CYS A 19 0.03 3.90 -11.96
N ILE A 20 0.88 3.46 -12.90
CA ILE A 20 2.34 3.46 -12.75
C ILE A 20 2.93 4.85 -12.48
N TYR A 21 2.36 5.90 -13.09
CA TYR A 21 2.81 7.28 -12.86
C TYR A 21 2.53 7.73 -11.42
N SER A 22 1.35 7.40 -10.89
CA SER A 22 1.00 7.71 -9.50
C SER A 22 1.89 6.94 -8.51
N LEU A 23 2.23 5.68 -8.81
CA LEU A 23 3.18 4.91 -8.01
C LEU A 23 4.57 5.57 -8.00
N ARG A 24 5.08 5.97 -9.16
CA ARG A 24 6.37 6.66 -9.29
C ARG A 24 6.40 7.95 -8.47
N ASP A 25 5.41 8.81 -8.65
CA ASP A 25 5.39 10.13 -8.03
C ASP A 25 5.15 10.01 -6.51
N THR A 26 4.35 9.03 -6.08
CA THR A 26 4.17 8.71 -4.66
C THR A 26 5.47 8.22 -4.04
N ASN A 27 6.20 7.32 -4.71
CA ASN A 27 7.50 6.84 -4.22
C ASN A 27 8.56 7.94 -4.19
N LYS A 28 8.56 8.86 -5.15
CA LYS A 28 9.44 10.03 -5.14
C LYS A 28 9.20 10.87 -3.88
N ARG A 29 7.94 11.23 -3.60
CA ARG A 29 7.56 11.95 -2.38
C ARG A 29 7.97 11.19 -1.12
N ARG A 30 7.72 9.88 -1.06
CA ARG A 30 8.11 9.04 0.09
C ARG A 30 9.60 9.14 0.37
N ARG A 31 10.45 8.99 -0.66
CA ARG A 31 11.90 9.13 -0.53
C ARG A 31 12.34 10.51 -0.07
N GLU A 32 11.75 11.58 -0.62
CA GLU A 32 12.05 12.96 -0.21
C GLU A 32 11.75 13.21 1.28
N HIS A 33 10.77 12.49 1.83
CA HIS A 33 10.41 12.52 3.25
C HIS A 33 11.08 11.43 4.10
N GLY A 34 12.06 10.70 3.55
CA GLY A 34 12.78 9.64 4.27
C GLY A 34 11.98 8.35 4.48
N HIS A 35 10.89 8.15 3.75
CA HIS A 35 10.11 6.92 3.76
C HIS A 35 10.54 5.96 2.64
N GLU A 36 10.41 4.67 2.90
CA GLU A 36 10.62 3.63 1.88
C GLU A 36 9.58 3.69 0.76
N ASN A 37 9.95 3.11 -0.38
CA ASN A 37 9.05 2.90 -1.50
C ASN A 37 7.88 1.99 -1.10
N ILE A 38 6.73 2.21 -1.72
CA ILE A 38 5.61 1.27 -1.71
C ILE A 38 6.07 -0.03 -2.39
N LYS A 39 5.89 -1.14 -1.67
CA LYS A 39 6.06 -2.51 -2.18
C LYS A 39 4.67 -3.08 -2.43
N ILE A 40 4.42 -3.46 -3.69
CA ILE A 40 3.12 -3.99 -4.11
C ILE A 40 2.93 -5.37 -3.50
N GLY A 41 1.75 -5.61 -2.93
CA GLY A 41 1.41 -6.91 -2.32
C GLY A 41 1.90 -7.10 -0.89
N GLU A 42 2.26 -6.04 -0.17
CA GLU A 42 2.62 -6.15 1.26
C GLU A 42 1.49 -5.74 2.21
N LYS A 43 0.75 -4.67 1.90
CA LYS A 43 -0.30 -4.15 2.80
C LYS A 43 -1.68 -4.68 2.42
N PHE A 44 -2.28 -5.48 3.29
CA PHE A 44 -3.66 -5.94 3.18
C PHE A 44 -4.48 -5.49 4.38
N TYR A 45 -5.77 -5.23 4.22
CA TYR A 45 -6.64 -4.97 5.37
C TYR A 45 -6.83 -6.25 6.18
N GLY A 46 -7.03 -6.14 7.49
CA GLY A 46 -7.23 -7.31 8.37
C GLY A 46 -5.94 -8.07 8.69
N VAL A 47 -4.92 -7.98 7.84
CA VAL A 47 -3.63 -8.61 8.05
C VAL A 47 -2.60 -7.59 8.54
N GLU A 48 -2.55 -7.38 9.85
CA GLU A 48 -1.48 -6.62 10.47
C GLU A 48 -0.20 -7.49 10.51
N GLY A 49 0.86 -7.07 9.82
CA GLY A 49 2.20 -7.64 10.01
C GLY A 49 2.73 -8.59 8.93
N LEU A 50 2.11 -8.69 7.74
CA LEU A 50 2.73 -9.37 6.57
C LEU A 50 3.82 -8.52 5.89
N ALA A 51 4.49 -7.62 6.63
CA ALA A 51 5.71 -7.01 6.12
C ALA A 51 6.76 -8.10 6.03
N SER A 52 7.14 -8.42 4.79
CA SER A 52 8.20 -9.33 4.38
C SER A 52 9.36 -9.29 5.37
N LYS A 53 9.59 -10.42 6.07
CA LYS A 53 10.83 -10.69 6.79
C LYS A 53 11.87 -11.04 5.74
N ASP A 54 12.61 -10.04 5.27
CA ASP A 54 13.90 -10.20 4.59
C ASP A 54 14.86 -9.12 5.08
#